data_AF-A0A260YVH4-F1
#
_entry.id   AF-A0A260YVH4-F1
#
_cell.length_a   1.000
_cell.length_b   1.000
_cell.length_c   1.000
_cell.angle_alpha   90.00
_cell.angle_beta   90.00
_cell.angle_gamma   90.00
#
_symmetry.space_group_name_H-M   'P 1'
#
loop_
_entity.id
_entity.type
_entity.pdbx_description
1 polymer ?
#
loop_
_entity_poly.entity_id
_entity_poly.type
_entity_poly.pdbx_seq_one_letter_code
_entity_poly.pdbx_strand_id
1 'polypeptide(L)' 'MGGDMKPPSTSANDPVFFLHHTFVDFIWEMWRQNHQNRFARENQYPPDIGACANSQHFSYAQMRPWDKINRD' A
#
# COMPACT_ATOMS: atom_id res chain seq x y z
N MET A 1 2.35 19.27 6.23
CA MET A 1 3.35 18.89 5.21
C MET A 1 3.06 19.69 3.95
N GLY A 2 4.06 20.39 3.42
CA GLY A 2 3.95 21.27 2.25
C GLY A 2 5.32 21.37 1.56
N GLY A 3 5.37 21.88 0.33
CA GLY A 3 6.56 21.77 -0.53
C GLY A 3 6.57 20.45 -1.31
N ASP A 4 7.75 19.84 -1.48
CA ASP A 4 7.95 18.66 -2.32
C ASP A 4 7.15 17.45 -1.85
N MET A 5 6.85 17.32 -0.56
CA MET A 5 5.98 16.27 -0.01
C MET A 5 4.53 16.29 -0.51
N LYS A 6 4.06 17.39 -1.14
CA LYS A 6 2.65 17.51 -1.54
C LYS A 6 2.32 16.80 -2.87
N PRO A 7 3.06 17.00 -3.97
CA PRO A 7 2.72 16.36 -5.24
C PRO A 7 3.13 14.87 -5.22
N PRO A 8 2.23 13.91 -5.49
CA PRO A 8 2.55 12.48 -5.45
C PRO A 8 3.69 12.06 -6.39
N SER A 9 3.87 12.78 -7.50
CA SER A 9 4.91 12.51 -8.49
C SER A 9 6.32 12.90 -8.02
N THR A 10 6.44 13.76 -7.01
CA THR A 10 7.73 14.30 -6.54
C THR A 10 7.92 14.15 -5.04
N SER A 11 6.92 13.63 -4.30
CA SER A 11 6.96 13.52 -2.84
C SER A 11 8.15 12.72 -2.33
N ALA A 12 8.57 11.69 -3.06
CA ALA A 12 9.72 10.87 -2.71
C ALA A 12 11.07 11.62 -2.78
N ASN A 13 11.13 12.82 -3.36
CA ASN A 13 12.35 13.64 -3.37
C ASN A 13 12.63 14.30 -2.02
N ASP A 14 11.62 14.48 -1.16
CA ASP A 14 11.80 14.93 0.21
C ASP A 14 12.10 13.72 1.12
N PRO A 15 13.23 13.66 1.83
CA PRO A 15 13.60 12.53 2.69
C PRO A 15 12.56 12.16 3.76
N VAL A 16 11.73 13.12 4.18
CA VAL A 16 10.65 12.87 5.14
C VAL A 16 9.63 11.85 4.60
N PHE A 17 9.53 11.68 3.28
CA PHE A 17 8.68 10.68 2.63
C PHE A 17 8.89 9.27 3.20
N PHE A 18 10.14 8.85 3.35
CA PHE A 18 10.47 7.50 3.81
C PHE A 18 10.10 7.30 5.28
N LEU A 19 10.33 8.31 6.13
CA LEU A 19 9.94 8.24 7.55
C LEU A 19 8.42 8.27 7.71
N HIS A 20 7.73 9.05 6.89
CA HIS A 20 6.28 9.12 6.90
C HIS A 20 5.66 7.78 6.46
N HIS A 21 6.12 7.20 5.35
CA HIS A 21 5.58 5.94 4.84
C HIS A 21 5.96 4.73 5.70
N THR A 22 7.14 4.69 6.31
CA THR A 22 7.45 3.62 7.29
C THR A 22 6.55 3.68 8.53
N PHE A 23 6.12 4.87 8.96
CA PHE A 23 5.13 4.99 10.04
C PHE A 23 3.73 4.53 9.61
N VAL A 24 3.32 4.82 8.37
CA VAL A 24 2.06 4.30 7.81
C VAL A 24 2.10 2.77 7.72
N ASP A 25 3.20 2.20 7.23
CA ASP A 25 3.41 0.75 7.16
C ASP A 25 3.40 0.10 8.55
N PHE A 26 3.97 0.77 9.55
CA PHE A 26 3.93 0.32 10.94
C PHE A 26 2.49 0.25 11.48
N ILE A 27 1.67 1.28 11.24
CA ILE A 27 0.25 1.27 11.63
C ILE A 27 -0.50 0.14 10.92
N TRP A 28 -0.25 -0.04 9.62
CA TRP A 28 -0.87 -1.11 8.83
C TRP A 28 -0.50 -2.49 9.37
N GLU A 29 0.78 -2.73 9.67
CA GLU A 29 1.23 -4.01 10.23
C GLU A 29 0.64 -4.25 11.63
N MET A 30 0.57 -3.22 12.47
CA MET A 30 -0.08 -3.33 13.78
C MET A 30 -1.56 -3.72 13.63
N TRP A 31 -2.28 -3.13 12.67
CA TRP A 31 -3.65 -3.54 12.36
C TRP A 31 -3.71 -5.02 11.93
N ARG A 32 -2.83 -5.46 11.02
CA ARG A 32 -2.78 -6.85 10.55
C ARG A 32 -2.52 -7.83 11.69
N GLN A 33 -1.61 -7.51 12.62
CA GLN A 33 -1.32 -8.38 13.76
C GLN A 33 -2.50 -8.50 14.73
N ASN A 34 -3.28 -7.43 14.90
CA ASN A 34 -4.45 -7.41 15.78
C ASN A 34 -5.70 -8.09 15.19
N HIS A 35 -5.81 -8.18 13.86
CA HIS A 35 -7.04 -8.63 13.19
C HIS A 35 -6.86 -9.88 12.31
N GLN A 36 -5.63 -10.23 11.96
CA GLN A 36 -5.34 -11.32 11.03
C GLN A 36 -4.31 -12.27 11.63
N ASN A 37 -4.65 -13.57 11.64
CA ASN A 37 -3.67 -14.61 11.87
C ASN A 37 -2.69 -14.69 10.68
N ARG A 38 -1.63 -15.50 10.82
CA ARG A 38 -0.59 -15.59 9.78
C ARG A 38 -1.15 -15.99 8.41
N PHE A 39 -2.02 -17.00 8.35
CA PHE A 39 -2.63 -17.44 7.11
C PHE A 39 -3.48 -16.35 6.46
N ALA A 40 -4.27 -15.64 7.27
CA ALA A 40 -5.12 -14.55 6.82
C ALA A 40 -4.32 -13.40 6.20
N ARG A 41 -3.16 -13.02 6.76
CA ARG A 41 -2.32 -11.93 6.23
C ARG A 41 -1.80 -12.18 4.82
N GLU A 42 -1.61 -13.44 4.44
CA GLU A 42 -1.08 -13.83 3.12
C GLU A 42 -2.21 -14.06 2.09
N ASN A 43 -3.47 -14.19 2.52
CA ASN A 43 -4.57 -14.65 1.67
C ASN A 43 -5.80 -13.73 1.65
N GLN A 44 -5.97 -12.83 2.62
CA GLN A 44 -7.11 -11.92 2.69
C GLN A 44 -6.81 -10.61 1.98
N TYR A 45 -7.31 -10.49 0.74
CA TYR A 45 -7.32 -9.25 -0.03
C TYR A 45 -8.74 -8.70 -0.14
N PRO A 46 -8.92 -7.38 -0.30
CA PRO A 46 -10.22 -6.80 -0.60
C PRO A 46 -10.83 -7.43 -1.87
N PRO A 47 -12.16 -7.59 -1.93
CA PRO A 47 -12.82 -8.05 -3.14
C PRO A 47 -12.67 -7.03 -4.28
N ASP A 48 -12.66 -7.53 -5.51
CA ASP A 48 -12.53 -6.72 -6.72
C ASP A 48 -13.84 -5.98 -7.02
N ILE A 49 -14.00 -4.78 -6.45
CA ILE A 49 -15.18 -3.94 -6.62
C ILE A 49 -14.85 -2.77 -7.55
N GLY A 50 -15.20 -2.89 -8.84
CA GLY A 50 -14.96 -1.86 -9.85
C GLY A 50 -15.64 -0.50 -9.59
N ALA A 51 -16.65 -0.47 -8.71
CA ALA A 51 -17.28 0.76 -8.23
C ALA A 51 -16.46 1.49 -7.16
N CYS A 52 -15.56 0.79 -6.45
CA CYS A 52 -14.76 1.34 -5.35
C CYS A 52 -13.33 1.68 -5.78
N ALA A 53 -12.73 0.88 -6.67
CA ALA A 53 -11.39 1.09 -7.19
C ALA A 53 -11.28 0.61 -8.64
N ASN A 54 -10.32 1.17 -9.37
CA ASN A 54 -9.99 0.68 -10.70
C ASN A 54 -9.25 -0.67 -10.61
N SER A 55 -9.13 -1.37 -11.75
CA SER A 55 -8.52 -2.69 -11.82
C SER A 55 -7.03 -2.74 -11.44
N GLN A 56 -6.35 -1.60 -11.33
CA GLN A 56 -4.93 -1.54 -10.94
C GLN A 56 -4.73 -1.75 -9.43
N HIS A 57 -5.79 -1.65 -8.63
CA HIS A 57 -5.75 -1.86 -7.17
C HIS A 57 -6.21 -3.26 -6.75
N PHE A 58 -6.59 -4.10 -7.72
CA PHE A 58 -7.04 -5.48 -7.44
C PHE A 58 -5.87 -6.39 -7.13
N SER A 59 -6.13 -7.47 -6.39
CA SER A 59 -5.09 -8.36 -5.87
C SER A 59 -4.19 -8.99 -6.96
N TYR A 60 -4.74 -9.19 -8.17
CA TYR A 60 -4.03 -9.77 -9.30
C TYR A 60 -3.28 -8.75 -10.16
N ALA A 61 -3.43 -7.45 -9.89
CA ALA A 61 -2.78 -6.41 -10.70
C ALA A 61 -1.30 -6.30 -10.37
N GLN A 62 -0.50 -5.87 -11.36
CA GLN A 62 0.93 -5.66 -11.19
C GLN A 62 1.21 -4.41 -10.34
N MET A 63 2.08 -4.55 -9.34
CA MET A 63 2.66 -3.43 -8.60
C MET A 63 3.68 -2.72 -9.48
N ARG A 64 3.23 -1.81 -10.33
CA ARG A 64 4.14 -1.09 -11.25
C ARG A 64 5.08 -0.16 -10.49
N PRO A 65 6.35 -0.04 -10.92
CA PRO A 65 6.99 -0.69 -12.07
C PRO A 65 7.66 -2.05 -11.75
N TRP A 66 7.38 -2.62 -10.57
CA TRP A 66 8.01 -3.85 -10.10
C TRP A 66 7.45 -5.11 -10.77
N ASP A 67 8.29 -6.14 -10.87
CA ASP A 67 7.89 -7.48 -11.33
C ASP A 67 7.27 -8.28 -10.18
N LYS A 68 6.12 -7.79 -9.68
CA LYS A 68 5.32 -8.36 -8.59
C LYS A 68 3.85 -8.06 -8.81
N ILE A 69 2.95 -8.92 -8.35
CA ILE A 69 1.52 -8.60 -8.26
C ILE A 69 1.15 -8.11 -6.85
N ASN A 70 0.06 -7.37 -6.70
CA ASN A 70 -0.38 -6.75 -5.43
C ASN A 70 -0.57 -7.75 -4.27
N ARG A 71 -0.62 -9.05 -4.56
CA ARG A 71 -0.72 -10.13 -3.58
C ARG A 71 0.57 -10.91 -3.31
N ASP A 72 1.67 -10.56 -3.98
CA ASP A 72 3.00 -11.13 -3.77
C ASP A 72 3.78 -10.34 -2.70
#